data_AF-A0A7C5ZN42-F1
#
_entry.id   AF-A0A7C5ZN42-F1
#
_cell.length_a   1.000
_cell.length_b   1.000
_cell.length_c   1.000
_cell.angle_alpha   90.00
_cell.angle_beta   90.00
_cell.angle_gamma   90.00
#
_symmetry.space_group_name_H-M   'P 1'
#
loop_
_entity.id
_entity.type
_entity.pdbx_description
1 polymer ?
#
loop_
_entity_poly.entity_id
_entity_poly.type
_entity_poly.pdbx_seq_one_letter_code
_entity_poly.pdbx_strand_id
1 'polypeptide(L)'
;MNRRNFLKILLTALGISSFFGLWLSSRVGDRKKNQFPDPLSDLFDGSVNIYPPGAVRDFESKCVSCGICSDICRQLGYNAITFAGLKEGFLTGLPVIKDMRDNPCTLCMECTKVCPTGALVKVPKDKVKMGMALIDFSICLGWNGDVCLSCSKACPLGMKVFEFYNSEWGNQPYINENCAGCGYCVKFCPVGGSAIRVIDIKAYKVIKEKYLANFRKLLSLSSEERYEVVYGNNLPKILERGKEFEREYQ
;
A
#
# COMPACT_ATOMS: atom_id res chain seq x y z
N MET A 1 -4.66 59.30 -15.49
CA MET A 1 -3.97 58.03 -15.80
C MET A 1 -4.25 57.69 -17.27
N ASN A 2 -3.23 57.60 -18.12
CA ASN A 2 -3.41 57.60 -19.58
C ASN A 2 -3.71 56.18 -20.11
N ARG A 3 -4.65 56.00 -21.05
CA ARG A 3 -5.12 54.68 -21.57
C ARG A 3 -3.97 53.78 -22.07
N ARG A 4 -2.91 54.41 -22.59
CA ARG A 4 -1.68 53.75 -23.07
C ARG A 4 -0.80 53.18 -21.94
N ASN A 5 -0.86 53.76 -20.74
CA ASN A 5 -0.16 53.23 -19.56
C ASN A 5 -0.95 52.09 -18.91
N PHE A 6 -2.28 52.13 -18.95
CA PHE A 6 -3.13 51.03 -18.44
C PHE A 6 -2.95 49.73 -19.25
N LEU A 7 -2.90 49.83 -20.58
CA LEU A 7 -2.64 48.67 -21.47
C LEU A 7 -1.24 48.05 -21.27
N LYS A 8 -0.22 48.87 -20.96
CA LYS A 8 1.13 48.37 -20.65
C LYS A 8 1.16 47.58 -19.34
N ILE A 9 0.44 48.05 -18.32
CA ILE A 9 0.34 47.37 -17.01
C ILE A 9 -0.43 46.04 -17.13
N LEU A 10 -1.45 45.99 -17.99
CA LEU A 10 -2.24 44.78 -18.22
C LEU A 10 -1.44 43.69 -18.97
N LEU A 11 -0.63 44.08 -19.96
CA LEU A 11 0.26 43.18 -20.69
C LEU A 11 1.39 42.62 -19.81
N THR A 12 1.94 43.42 -18.90
CA THR A 12 2.95 42.93 -17.94
C THR A 12 2.34 42.04 -16.85
N ALA A 13 1.11 42.31 -16.40
CA ALA A 13 0.41 41.47 -15.42
C ALA A 13 0.04 40.07 -15.98
N LEU A 14 -0.32 39.98 -17.27
CA LEU A 14 -0.61 38.70 -17.95
C LEU A 14 0.66 37.86 -18.21
N GLY A 15 1.80 38.51 -18.45
CA GLY A 15 3.10 37.82 -18.59
C GLY A 15 3.58 37.21 -17.27
N ILE A 16 3.40 37.92 -16.15
CA ILE A 16 3.82 37.46 -14.82
C ILE A 16 2.95 36.32 -14.29
N SER A 17 1.64 36.35 -14.54
CA SER A 17 0.71 35.28 -14.15
C SER A 17 0.95 33.98 -14.93
N SER A 18 1.38 34.06 -16.19
CA SER A 18 1.76 32.90 -17.00
C SER A 18 3.07 32.26 -16.52
N PHE A 19 4.06 33.07 -16.12
CA PHE A 19 5.32 32.58 -15.56
C PHE A 19 5.15 31.98 -14.15
N PHE A 20 4.33 32.59 -13.29
CA PHE A 20 4.07 32.07 -11.96
C PHE A 20 3.24 30.78 -11.99
N GLY A 21 2.29 30.65 -12.93
CA GLY A 21 1.54 29.42 -13.18
C GLY A 21 2.43 28.26 -13.67
N LEU A 22 3.37 28.54 -14.58
CA LEU A 22 4.34 27.55 -15.04
C LEU A 22 5.33 27.13 -13.93
N TRP A 23 5.75 28.09 -13.10
CA TRP A 23 6.67 27.85 -11.98
C TRP A 23 6.01 27.12 -10.79
N LEU A 24 4.71 27.31 -10.56
CA LEU A 24 3.95 26.49 -9.60
C LEU A 24 3.74 25.07 -10.14
N SER A 25 3.44 24.91 -11.43
CA SER A 25 3.29 23.60 -12.08
C SER A 25 4.56 22.75 -11.96
N SER A 26 5.74 23.35 -12.12
CA SER A 26 7.02 22.64 -11.92
C SER A 26 7.38 22.36 -10.45
N ARG A 27 6.62 22.88 -9.48
CA ARG A 27 6.76 22.58 -8.04
C ARG A 27 5.65 21.70 -7.47
N VAL A 28 4.63 21.33 -8.25
CA VAL A 28 3.68 20.28 -7.85
C VAL A 28 4.40 18.94 -7.95
N GLY A 29 5.04 18.61 -6.83
CA GLY A 29 5.70 17.36 -6.47
C GLY A 29 5.75 16.29 -7.55
N ASP A 30 6.92 16.15 -8.15
CA ASP A 30 7.36 14.94 -8.80
C ASP A 30 7.45 13.84 -7.73
N ARG A 31 6.30 13.26 -7.35
CA ARG A 31 6.27 12.00 -6.60
C ARG A 31 6.92 10.99 -7.53
N LYS A 32 8.18 10.64 -7.26
CA LYS A 32 8.91 9.56 -7.94
C LYS A 32 7.94 8.40 -8.17
N LYS A 33 7.52 8.19 -9.43
CA LYS A 33 6.82 6.98 -9.84
C LYS A 33 7.66 5.79 -9.37
N ASN A 34 7.00 4.76 -8.83
CA ASN A 34 7.66 3.53 -8.36
C ASN A 34 8.68 3.07 -9.42
N GLN A 35 9.95 2.99 -9.03
CA GLN A 35 11.05 2.56 -9.90
C GLN A 35 10.87 1.09 -10.37
N PHE A 36 10.00 0.34 -9.70
CA PHE A 36 9.74 -1.08 -9.93
C PHE A 36 8.23 -1.34 -10.10
N PRO A 37 7.85 -2.42 -10.82
CA PRO A 37 6.45 -2.86 -10.87
C PRO A 37 5.94 -3.24 -9.48
N ASP A 38 4.64 -3.07 -9.25
CA ASP A 38 4.00 -3.51 -8.01
C ASP A 38 4.16 -5.04 -7.84
N PRO A 39 4.32 -5.53 -6.60
CA PRO A 39 4.38 -6.98 -6.36
C PRO A 39 3.12 -7.69 -6.86
N LEU A 40 3.27 -8.92 -7.36
CA LEU A 40 2.16 -9.74 -7.91
C LEU A 40 1.39 -9.07 -9.07
N SER A 41 2.05 -8.22 -9.87
CA SER A 41 1.42 -7.57 -11.03
C SER A 41 0.93 -8.56 -12.10
N ASP A 42 1.50 -9.77 -12.15
CA ASP A 42 1.08 -10.88 -13.01
C ASP A 42 -0.24 -11.56 -12.55
N LEU A 43 -0.58 -11.42 -11.27
CA LEU A 43 -1.81 -11.92 -10.69
C LEU A 43 -2.90 -10.86 -10.64
N PHE A 44 -2.52 -9.60 -10.50
CA PHE A 44 -3.45 -8.50 -10.28
C PHE A 44 -2.89 -7.16 -10.74
N ASP A 45 -3.58 -6.52 -11.69
CA ASP A 45 -3.24 -5.20 -12.26
C ASP A 45 -4.33 -4.13 -11.95
N GLY A 46 -5.22 -4.43 -11.01
CA GLY A 46 -6.31 -3.52 -10.65
C GLY A 46 -5.90 -2.38 -9.73
N SER A 47 -6.68 -1.30 -9.72
CA SER A 47 -6.60 -0.28 -8.68
C SER A 47 -7.11 -0.85 -7.36
N VAL A 48 -6.28 -0.78 -6.32
CA VAL A 48 -6.67 -1.22 -4.98
C VAL A 48 -7.24 -0.04 -4.22
N ASN A 49 -8.53 -0.14 -3.88
CA ASN A 49 -9.15 0.79 -2.94
C ASN A 49 -9.32 0.09 -1.58
N ILE A 50 -8.34 0.30 -0.70
CA ILE A 50 -8.44 -0.13 0.69
C ILE A 50 -9.17 0.95 1.47
N TYR A 51 -10.35 0.66 2.00
CA TYR A 51 -11.07 1.60 2.85
C TYR A 51 -10.50 1.65 4.28
N PRO A 52 -10.72 2.74 5.03
CA PRO A 52 -10.32 2.84 6.44
C PRO A 52 -10.87 1.70 7.31
N PRO A 53 -10.24 1.43 8.47
CA PRO A 53 -10.69 0.35 9.35
C PRO A 53 -12.13 0.56 9.80
N GLY A 54 -12.89 -0.53 9.86
CA GLY A 54 -14.30 -0.47 10.26
C GLY A 54 -15.26 -0.05 9.14
N ALA A 55 -14.80 0.07 7.89
CA ALA A 55 -15.68 0.27 6.75
C ALA A 55 -16.73 -0.84 6.66
N VAL A 56 -18.00 -0.44 6.59
CA VAL A 56 -19.14 -1.36 6.43
C VAL A 56 -19.22 -1.89 4.99
N ARG A 57 -20.03 -2.93 4.77
CA ARG A 57 -20.14 -3.59 3.45
C ARG A 57 -20.61 -2.65 2.34
N ASP A 58 -21.45 -1.67 2.67
CA ASP A 58 -22.02 -0.64 1.80
C ASP A 58 -21.34 0.72 2.03
N PHE A 59 -20.03 0.70 2.27
CA PHE A 59 -19.24 1.89 2.57
C PHE A 59 -19.41 2.99 1.52
N GLU A 60 -19.37 2.63 0.23
CA GLU A 60 -19.42 3.57 -0.89
C GLU A 60 -20.71 4.39 -0.93
N SER A 61 -21.84 3.81 -0.48
CA SER A 61 -23.14 4.51 -0.47
C SER A 61 -23.40 5.29 0.82
N LYS A 62 -22.73 4.93 1.92
CA LYS A 62 -22.89 5.61 3.22
C LYS A 62 -21.89 6.72 3.45
N CYS A 63 -20.74 6.68 2.80
CA CYS A 63 -19.74 7.72 2.93
C CYS A 63 -20.19 8.98 2.18
N VAL A 64 -20.28 10.10 2.90
CA VAL A 64 -20.60 11.42 2.31
C VAL A 64 -19.34 12.24 2.03
N SER A 65 -18.16 11.62 2.05
CA SER A 65 -16.86 12.25 1.76
C SER A 65 -16.57 13.53 2.57
N CYS A 66 -17.07 13.61 3.82
CA CYS A 66 -16.91 14.76 4.70
C CYS A 66 -15.46 15.02 5.17
N GLY A 67 -14.56 14.04 5.01
CA GLY A 67 -13.14 14.16 5.31
C GLY A 67 -12.71 14.10 6.79
N ILE A 68 -13.65 14.11 7.74
CA ILE A 68 -13.36 14.11 9.19
C ILE A 68 -12.46 12.94 9.60
N CYS A 69 -12.63 11.75 8.98
CA CYS A 69 -11.78 10.60 9.23
C CYS A 69 -10.31 10.80 8.84
N SER A 70 -10.05 11.52 7.74
CA SER A 70 -8.69 11.87 7.32
C SER A 70 -8.10 12.94 8.24
N ASP A 71 -8.90 13.93 8.65
CA ASP A 71 -8.46 14.99 9.56
C ASP A 71 -8.01 14.45 10.92
N ILE A 72 -8.80 13.58 11.57
CA ILE A 72 -8.37 12.98 12.84
C ILE A 72 -7.12 12.11 12.66
N CYS A 73 -7.01 11.40 11.53
CA CYS A 73 -5.84 10.58 11.22
C CYS A 73 -4.56 11.43 11.06
N ARG A 74 -4.68 12.63 10.50
CA ARG A 74 -3.60 13.61 10.35
C ARG A 74 -3.26 14.29 11.68
N GLN A 75 -4.26 14.67 12.47
CA GLN A 75 -4.07 15.27 13.80
C GLN A 75 -3.30 14.35 14.74
N LEU A 76 -3.54 13.04 14.66
CA LEU A 76 -2.80 12.02 15.42
C LEU A 76 -1.43 11.67 14.83
N GLY A 77 -1.02 12.31 13.72
CA GLY A 77 0.28 12.13 13.08
C GLY A 77 0.42 10.88 12.20
N TYR A 78 -0.66 10.12 11.98
CA TYR A 78 -0.58 8.85 11.23
C TYR A 78 -0.64 9.04 9.71
N ASN A 79 -1.40 10.02 9.22
CA ASN A 79 -1.53 10.35 7.79
C ASN A 79 -1.88 9.16 6.85
N ALA A 80 -2.50 8.10 7.39
CA ALA A 80 -2.80 6.88 6.65
C ALA A 80 -4.00 7.01 5.70
N ILE A 81 -4.96 7.87 6.03
CA ILE A 81 -6.19 8.07 5.25
C ILE A 81 -6.00 9.24 4.28
N THR A 82 -6.00 8.92 2.99
CA THR A 82 -6.05 9.88 1.88
C THR A 82 -7.38 9.73 1.13
N PHE A 83 -7.54 10.43 0.01
CA PHE A 83 -8.74 10.36 -0.82
C PHE A 83 -8.44 9.72 -2.18
N ALA A 84 -9.41 8.98 -2.69
CA ALA A 84 -9.41 8.52 -4.07
C ALA A 84 -9.44 9.74 -5.01
N GLY A 85 -8.57 9.73 -6.01
CA GLY A 85 -8.45 10.81 -6.98
C GLY A 85 -9.34 10.57 -8.19
N LEU A 86 -9.17 11.41 -9.21
CA LEU A 86 -10.01 11.40 -10.41
C LEU A 86 -9.91 10.09 -11.22
N LYS A 87 -8.78 9.37 -11.11
CA LYS A 87 -8.55 8.12 -11.84
C LYS A 87 -9.43 6.98 -11.33
N GLU A 88 -9.97 7.10 -10.12
CA GLU A 88 -10.85 6.10 -9.52
C GLU A 88 -12.33 6.30 -9.87
N GLY A 89 -12.66 7.25 -10.76
CA GLY A 89 -13.98 7.42 -11.36
C GLY A 89 -15.07 7.65 -10.31
N PHE A 90 -16.07 6.77 -10.25
CA PHE A 90 -17.17 6.85 -9.30
C PHE A 90 -16.74 6.80 -7.82
N LEU A 91 -15.52 6.34 -7.52
CA LEU A 91 -14.98 6.29 -6.17
C LEU A 91 -14.23 7.58 -5.77
N THR A 92 -14.12 8.56 -6.68
CA THR A 92 -13.44 9.83 -6.43
C THR A 92 -13.94 10.48 -5.14
N GLY A 93 -13.01 10.94 -4.29
CA GLY A 93 -13.32 11.62 -3.04
C GLY A 93 -13.65 10.68 -1.88
N LEU A 94 -13.76 9.36 -2.09
CA LEU A 94 -13.87 8.42 -0.98
C LEU A 94 -12.53 8.31 -0.22
N PRO A 95 -12.56 8.18 1.11
CA PRO A 95 -11.35 7.99 1.89
C PRO A 95 -10.80 6.57 1.67
N VAL A 96 -9.49 6.46 1.51
CA VAL A 96 -8.76 5.24 1.16
C VAL A 96 -7.38 5.23 1.82
N ILE A 97 -6.78 4.04 1.95
CA ILE A 97 -5.40 3.83 2.37
C ILE A 97 -4.58 3.44 1.13
N LYS A 98 -3.82 4.38 0.56
CA LYS A 98 -3.02 4.15 -0.66
C LYS A 98 -1.52 4.06 -0.36
N ASP A 99 -0.99 5.01 0.41
CA ASP A 99 0.45 5.18 0.61
C ASP A 99 0.99 4.29 1.75
N MET A 100 0.64 2.99 1.77
CA MET A 100 0.96 2.06 2.87
C MET A 100 2.46 1.85 3.10
N ARG A 101 3.29 2.10 2.08
CA ARG A 101 4.75 2.05 2.20
C ARG A 101 5.27 3.09 3.19
N ASP A 102 4.64 4.25 3.28
CA ASP A 102 5.10 5.34 4.13
C ASP A 102 4.16 5.57 5.32
N ASN A 103 2.85 5.51 5.07
CA ASN A 103 1.77 5.80 6.00
C ASN A 103 0.79 4.61 6.13
N PRO A 104 1.19 3.47 6.71
CA PRO A 104 0.28 2.36 6.99
C PRO A 104 -0.73 2.75 8.09
N CYS A 105 -1.87 2.06 8.11
CA CYS A 105 -2.90 2.29 9.13
C CYS A 105 -2.49 1.68 10.49
N THR A 106 -2.48 2.49 11.54
CA THR A 106 -2.12 2.07 12.93
C THR A 106 -3.16 1.22 13.65
N LEU A 107 -4.33 0.99 13.03
CA LEU A 107 -5.47 0.32 13.66
C LEU A 107 -5.86 0.96 15.00
N CYS A 108 -5.69 2.28 15.14
CA CYS A 108 -6.08 3.03 16.35
C CYS A 108 -7.61 3.18 16.49
N MET A 109 -8.35 3.02 15.39
CA MET A 109 -9.81 3.09 15.31
C MET A 109 -10.43 4.47 15.62
N GLU A 110 -9.63 5.54 15.73
CA GLU A 110 -10.15 6.89 16.03
C GLU A 110 -11.05 7.45 14.92
N CYS A 111 -10.77 7.12 13.65
CA CYS A 111 -11.64 7.47 12.52
C CYS A 111 -13.07 6.92 12.64
N THR A 112 -13.27 5.80 13.35
CA THR A 112 -14.59 5.19 13.55
C THR A 112 -15.44 5.94 14.57
N LYS A 113 -14.82 6.72 15.47
CA LYS A 113 -15.53 7.50 16.50
C LYS A 113 -16.12 8.79 15.97
N VAL A 114 -15.54 9.31 14.88
CA VAL A 114 -15.88 10.62 14.31
C VAL A 114 -16.72 10.52 13.02
N CYS A 115 -17.09 9.32 12.59
CA CYS A 115 -17.86 9.12 11.36
C CYS A 115 -19.35 9.45 11.60
N PRO A 116 -19.90 10.52 11.00
CA PRO A 116 -21.27 10.95 11.29
C PRO A 116 -22.34 10.06 10.64
N THR A 117 -22.01 9.34 9.57
CA THR A 117 -22.97 8.52 8.81
C THR A 117 -22.97 7.05 9.21
N GLY A 118 -22.07 6.63 10.08
CA GLY A 118 -21.86 5.21 10.40
C GLY A 118 -21.26 4.40 9.24
N ALA A 119 -20.65 5.04 8.23
CA ALA A 119 -19.89 4.35 7.20
C ALA A 119 -18.65 3.64 7.77
N LEU A 120 -18.07 4.17 8.85
CA LEU A 120 -17.02 3.54 9.64
C LEU A 120 -17.58 3.18 11.02
N VAL A 121 -17.44 1.93 11.43
CA VAL A 121 -17.91 1.44 12.74
C VAL A 121 -16.77 0.83 13.55
N LYS A 122 -16.83 0.99 14.87
CA LYS A 122 -15.82 0.42 15.76
C LYS A 122 -15.94 -1.11 15.75
N VAL A 123 -14.85 -1.77 15.40
CA VAL A 123 -14.69 -3.23 15.48
C VAL A 123 -13.43 -3.57 16.29
N PRO A 124 -13.38 -4.73 16.96
CA PRO A 124 -12.14 -5.22 17.57
C PRO A 124 -10.99 -5.28 16.56
N LYS A 125 -9.76 -4.94 16.98
CA LYS A 125 -8.60 -4.82 16.07
C LYS A 125 -8.32 -6.11 15.28
N ASP A 126 -8.50 -7.27 15.91
CA ASP A 126 -8.32 -8.59 15.32
C ASP A 126 -9.48 -9.03 14.40
N LYS A 127 -10.57 -8.27 14.38
CA LYS A 127 -11.73 -8.47 13.49
C LYS A 127 -11.77 -7.45 12.34
N VAL A 128 -10.84 -6.49 12.29
CA VAL A 128 -10.72 -5.56 11.17
C VAL A 128 -10.40 -6.32 9.88
N LYS A 129 -11.10 -5.98 8.79
CA LYS A 129 -10.88 -6.52 7.44
C LYS A 129 -10.92 -5.39 6.40
N MET A 130 -9.82 -4.63 6.29
CA MET A 130 -9.68 -3.58 5.29
C MET A 130 -9.18 -4.13 3.95
N GLY A 131 -8.32 -5.15 4.02
CA GLY A 131 -7.69 -5.78 2.86
C GLY A 131 -6.91 -7.02 3.26
N MET A 132 -6.23 -7.61 2.30
CA MET A 132 -5.38 -8.79 2.45
C MET A 132 -3.97 -8.48 1.97
N ALA A 133 -2.97 -8.66 2.85
CA ALA A 133 -1.57 -8.55 2.47
C ALA A 133 -1.08 -9.88 1.88
N LEU A 134 -0.42 -9.81 0.73
CA LEU A 134 0.13 -10.95 0.00
C LEU A 134 1.62 -10.75 -0.23
N ILE A 135 2.38 -11.83 -0.06
CA ILE A 135 3.82 -11.85 -0.32
C ILE A 135 4.04 -12.28 -1.77
N ASP A 136 4.83 -11.50 -2.50
CA ASP A 136 5.43 -11.91 -3.76
C ASP A 136 6.67 -12.76 -3.49
N PHE A 137 6.50 -14.06 -3.65
CA PHE A 137 7.55 -15.04 -3.37
C PHE A 137 8.77 -14.90 -4.29
N SER A 138 8.61 -14.26 -5.46
CA SER A 138 9.72 -14.07 -6.42
C SER A 138 10.71 -12.99 -6.00
N ILE A 139 10.33 -12.11 -5.07
CA ILE A 139 11.18 -11.01 -4.59
C ILE A 139 11.27 -10.93 -3.07
N CYS A 140 10.59 -11.81 -2.33
CA CYS A 140 10.67 -11.87 -0.88
C CYS A 140 12.00 -12.47 -0.42
N LEU A 141 12.77 -11.72 0.38
CA LEU A 141 14.06 -12.16 0.91
C LEU A 141 13.96 -13.51 1.66
N GLY A 142 12.94 -13.70 2.50
CA GLY A 142 12.69 -14.95 3.24
C GLY A 142 12.38 -16.16 2.36
N TRP A 143 11.88 -15.95 1.15
CA TRP A 143 11.64 -17.04 0.19
C TRP A 143 12.86 -17.35 -0.69
N ASN A 144 13.84 -16.45 -0.72
CA ASN A 144 14.99 -16.47 -1.62
C ASN A 144 16.33 -16.53 -0.87
N GLY A 145 16.35 -17.17 0.30
CA GLY A 145 17.58 -17.57 1.00
C GLY A 145 18.10 -16.61 2.08
N ASP A 146 17.41 -15.49 2.36
CA ASP A 146 17.77 -14.59 3.47
C ASP A 146 16.91 -14.91 4.71
N VAL A 147 17.42 -14.62 5.91
CA VAL A 147 16.70 -14.77 7.18
C VAL A 147 15.97 -13.46 7.48
N CYS A 148 14.84 -13.25 6.80
CA CYS A 148 14.07 -12.02 6.91
C CYS A 148 12.81 -12.21 7.78
N LEU A 149 12.65 -11.38 8.81
CA LEU A 149 11.49 -11.41 9.72
C LEU A 149 10.76 -10.06 9.85
N SER A 150 11.17 -9.04 9.08
CA SER A 150 10.76 -7.64 9.26
C SER A 150 9.24 -7.46 9.24
N CYS A 151 8.56 -8.10 8.28
CA CYS A 151 7.10 -8.01 8.17
C CYS A 151 6.35 -8.63 9.36
N SER A 152 6.84 -9.75 9.88
CA SER A 152 6.22 -10.45 11.02
C SER A 152 6.43 -9.69 12.34
N LYS A 153 7.63 -9.13 12.54
CA LYS A 153 7.97 -8.29 13.70
C LYS A 153 7.14 -7.00 13.72
N ALA A 154 6.93 -6.40 12.55
CA ALA A 154 6.14 -5.18 12.42
C ALA A 154 4.62 -5.39 12.53
N CYS A 155 4.12 -6.62 12.47
CA CYS A 155 2.69 -6.88 12.44
C CYS A 155 2.04 -6.58 13.80
N PRO A 156 1.05 -5.66 13.88
CA PRO A 156 0.37 -5.38 15.15
C PRO A 156 -0.50 -6.55 15.65
N LEU A 157 -0.74 -7.56 14.81
CA LEU A 157 -1.46 -8.80 15.16
C LEU A 157 -0.53 -10.01 15.34
N GLY A 158 0.78 -9.84 15.07
CA GLY A 158 1.83 -10.84 15.27
C GLY A 158 1.49 -12.23 14.68
N MET A 159 1.74 -13.26 15.49
CA MET A 159 1.59 -14.68 15.14
C MET A 159 0.15 -15.13 14.82
N LYS A 160 -0.87 -14.31 15.08
CA LYS A 160 -2.23 -14.63 14.62
C LYS A 160 -2.33 -14.56 13.09
N VAL A 161 -1.49 -13.74 12.47
CA VAL A 161 -1.48 -13.46 11.02
C VAL A 161 -0.34 -14.17 10.30
N PHE A 162 0.81 -14.33 10.97
CA PHE A 162 2.01 -14.89 10.36
C PHE A 162 2.18 -16.37 10.68
N GLU A 163 2.36 -17.16 9.64
CA GLU A 163 2.79 -18.56 9.67
C GLU A 163 4.17 -18.67 9.03
N PHE A 164 4.97 -19.63 9.49
CA PHE A 164 6.30 -19.87 8.96
C PHE A 164 6.46 -21.32 8.51
N TYR A 165 6.94 -21.48 7.29
CA TYR A 165 7.33 -22.76 6.73
C TYR A 165 8.85 -22.83 6.81
N ASN A 166 9.37 -23.81 7.54
CA ASN A 166 10.80 -23.99 7.72
C ASN A 166 11.30 -25.02 6.72
N SER A 167 12.42 -24.72 6.08
CA SER A 167 13.16 -25.67 5.25
C SER A 167 14.65 -25.35 5.34
N GLU A 168 15.47 -26.08 4.59
CA GLU A 168 16.90 -25.75 4.39
C GLU A 168 17.14 -24.32 3.88
N TRP A 169 16.14 -23.69 3.25
CA TRP A 169 16.17 -22.31 2.75
C TRP A 169 15.82 -21.25 3.80
N GLY A 170 15.73 -21.64 5.08
CA GLY A 170 15.40 -20.74 6.18
C GLY A 170 13.90 -20.62 6.45
N ASN A 171 13.52 -19.50 7.07
CA ASN A 171 12.15 -19.22 7.52
C ASN A 171 11.33 -18.54 6.42
N GLN A 172 10.30 -19.22 5.91
CA GLN A 172 9.47 -18.70 4.84
C GLN A 172 8.15 -18.16 5.39
N PRO A 173 7.94 -16.84 5.38
CA PRO A 173 6.72 -16.25 5.90
C PRO A 173 5.54 -16.51 4.96
N TYR A 174 4.38 -16.75 5.58
CA TYR A 174 3.07 -16.75 4.95
C TYR A 174 2.11 -15.88 5.78
N ILE A 175 1.26 -15.09 5.09
CA ILE A 175 0.26 -14.23 5.72
C ILE A 175 -1.11 -14.90 5.55
N ASN A 176 -1.74 -15.28 6.64
CA ASN A 176 -3.04 -15.94 6.62
C ASN A 176 -4.22 -14.94 6.63
N GLU A 177 -5.44 -15.48 6.49
CA GLU A 177 -6.66 -14.68 6.36
C GLU A 177 -7.05 -13.92 7.64
N ASN A 178 -6.34 -14.07 8.76
CA ASN A 178 -6.52 -13.18 9.92
C ASN A 178 -5.96 -11.78 9.68
N CYS A 179 -5.24 -11.54 8.58
CA CYS A 179 -4.74 -10.23 8.19
C CYS A 179 -5.84 -9.15 8.21
N ALA A 180 -5.49 -7.97 8.72
CA ALA A 180 -6.37 -6.81 8.74
C ALA A 180 -6.24 -5.93 7.48
N GLY A 181 -5.13 -6.04 6.74
CA GLY A 181 -4.84 -5.18 5.58
C GLY A 181 -4.30 -3.80 5.95
N CYS A 182 -3.60 -3.66 7.09
CA CYS A 182 -3.15 -2.37 7.61
C CYS A 182 -1.90 -1.78 6.91
N GLY A 183 -1.11 -2.60 6.22
CA GLY A 183 0.06 -2.15 5.46
C GLY A 183 1.38 -2.06 6.22
N TYR A 184 1.44 -2.36 7.53
CA TYR A 184 2.72 -2.35 8.27
C TYR A 184 3.79 -3.22 7.61
N CYS A 185 3.43 -4.43 7.18
CA CYS A 185 4.33 -5.32 6.47
C CYS A 185 4.89 -4.72 5.17
N VAL A 186 4.15 -3.83 4.49
CA VAL A 186 4.61 -3.12 3.29
C VAL A 186 5.65 -2.06 3.65
N LYS A 187 5.39 -1.28 4.71
CA LYS A 187 6.31 -0.24 5.20
C LYS A 187 7.65 -0.81 5.64
N PHE A 188 7.62 -1.92 6.37
CA PHE A 188 8.81 -2.53 6.98
C PHE A 188 9.48 -3.59 6.10
N CYS A 189 8.96 -3.84 4.89
CA CYS A 189 9.64 -4.73 3.94
C CYS A 189 10.91 -4.05 3.42
N PRO A 190 12.11 -4.62 3.62
CA PRO A 190 13.36 -3.98 3.20
C PRO A 190 13.63 -4.11 1.70
N VAL A 191 12.86 -4.87 0.94
CA VAL A 191 13.02 -4.93 -0.53
C VAL A 191 12.64 -3.59 -1.15
N GLY A 192 13.41 -3.12 -2.13
CA GLY A 192 13.09 -1.93 -2.92
C GLY A 192 11.67 -2.00 -3.50
N GLY A 193 10.84 -1.02 -3.15
CA GLY A 193 9.42 -0.97 -3.51
C GLY A 193 8.48 -1.90 -2.72
N SER A 194 8.99 -2.81 -1.87
CA SER A 194 8.26 -3.88 -1.15
C SER A 194 8.14 -5.19 -1.95
N ALA A 195 8.21 -6.32 -1.24
CA ALA A 195 7.80 -7.65 -1.72
C ALA A 195 6.37 -8.01 -1.28
N ILE A 196 5.66 -7.08 -0.64
CA ILE A 196 4.33 -7.29 -0.10
C ILE A 196 3.39 -6.26 -0.71
N ARG A 197 2.23 -6.72 -1.18
CA ARG A 197 1.14 -5.89 -1.68
C ARG A 197 -0.12 -6.16 -0.87
N VAL A 198 -0.83 -5.09 -0.52
CA VAL A 198 -2.18 -5.20 0.07
C VAL A 198 -3.19 -4.99 -1.03
N ILE A 199 -4.16 -5.90 -1.14
CA ILE A 199 -5.29 -5.81 -2.06
C ILE A 199 -6.61 -5.81 -1.28
N ASP A 200 -7.69 -5.33 -1.88
CA ASP A 200 -8.99 -5.37 -1.23
C ASP A 200 -9.52 -6.81 -1.16
N ILE A 201 -10.46 -7.05 -0.25
CA ILE A 201 -10.97 -8.41 0.00
C ILE A 201 -11.70 -8.97 -1.23
N LYS A 202 -12.31 -8.15 -2.09
CA LYS A 202 -12.98 -8.62 -3.31
C LYS A 202 -11.93 -9.11 -4.32
N ALA A 203 -10.87 -8.32 -4.55
CA ALA A 203 -9.75 -8.72 -5.39
C ALA A 203 -9.06 -9.99 -4.88
N TYR A 204 -8.84 -10.10 -3.56
CA TYR A 204 -8.24 -11.30 -2.98
C TYR A 204 -9.06 -12.55 -3.26
N LYS A 205 -10.39 -12.50 -3.11
CA LYS A 205 -11.27 -13.65 -3.43
C LYS A 205 -11.14 -14.11 -4.88
N VAL A 206 -10.90 -13.20 -5.81
CA VAL A 206 -10.73 -13.53 -7.23
C VAL A 206 -9.40 -14.26 -7.47
N ILE A 207 -8.30 -13.81 -6.86
CA ILE A 207 -6.97 -14.35 -7.13
C ILE A 207 -6.52 -15.46 -6.16
N LYS A 208 -7.27 -15.70 -5.08
CA LYS A 208 -6.90 -16.57 -3.96
C LYS A 208 -6.43 -17.96 -4.42
N GLU A 209 -7.20 -18.63 -5.26
CA GLU A 209 -6.86 -20.00 -5.66
C GLU A 209 -5.56 -20.05 -6.49
N LYS A 210 -5.36 -19.10 -7.41
CA LYS A 210 -4.11 -18.99 -8.19
C LYS A 210 -2.92 -18.67 -7.28
N TYR A 211 -3.09 -17.77 -6.32
CA TYR A 211 -2.07 -17.44 -5.33
C TYR A 211 -1.68 -18.65 -4.47
N LEU A 212 -2.67 -19.40 -3.96
CA LEU A 212 -2.45 -20.60 -3.15
C LEU A 212 -1.83 -21.75 -3.96
N ALA A 213 -2.19 -21.89 -5.24
CA ALA A 213 -1.56 -22.87 -6.12
C ALA A 213 -0.06 -22.58 -6.32
N ASN A 214 0.30 -21.30 -6.55
CA ASN A 214 1.69 -20.88 -6.64
C ASN A 214 2.45 -21.14 -5.34
N PHE A 215 1.84 -20.81 -4.20
CA PHE A 215 2.40 -21.09 -2.87
C PHE A 215 2.67 -22.59 -2.65
N ARG A 216 1.67 -23.45 -2.90
CA ARG A 216 1.82 -24.92 -2.76
C ARG A 216 2.89 -25.48 -3.70
N LYS A 217 2.96 -24.98 -4.94
CA LYS A 217 3.99 -25.37 -5.90
C LYS A 217 5.39 -25.07 -5.37
N LEU A 218 5.61 -23.89 -4.78
CA LEU A 218 6.91 -23.52 -4.20
C LEU A 218 7.29 -24.42 -3.01
N LEU A 219 6.31 -24.83 -2.20
CA LEU A 219 6.54 -25.76 -1.10
C LEU A 219 6.86 -27.19 -1.56
N SER A 220 6.44 -27.57 -2.77
CA SER A 220 6.67 -28.92 -3.31
C SER A 220 7.93 -29.05 -4.18
N LEU A 221 8.68 -27.98 -4.40
CA LEU A 221 9.91 -28.04 -5.20
C LEU A 221 10.99 -28.83 -4.47
N SER A 222 11.75 -29.61 -5.24
CA SER A 222 13.03 -30.16 -4.80
C SER A 222 14.05 -29.04 -4.53
N SER A 223 15.12 -29.39 -3.81
CA SER A 223 16.23 -28.47 -3.52
C SER A 223 16.85 -27.91 -4.80
N GLU A 224 17.03 -28.74 -5.82
CA GLU A 224 17.59 -28.36 -7.11
C GLU A 224 16.67 -27.42 -7.89
N GLU A 225 15.38 -27.76 -8.02
CA GLU A 225 14.40 -26.88 -8.68
C GLU A 225 14.29 -25.53 -7.98
N ARG A 226 14.34 -25.54 -6.64
CA ARG A 226 14.29 -24.32 -5.85
C ARG A 226 15.55 -23.47 -6.04
N TYR A 227 16.72 -24.09 -6.14
CA TYR A 227 17.97 -23.40 -6.46
C TYR A 227 17.89 -22.67 -7.80
N GLU A 228 17.38 -23.34 -8.84
CA GLU A 228 17.20 -22.73 -10.17
C GLU A 228 16.23 -21.55 -10.14
N VAL A 229 15.10 -21.69 -9.43
CA VAL A 229 14.12 -20.60 -9.27
C VAL A 229 14.74 -19.40 -8.55
N VAL A 230 15.47 -19.63 -7.45
CA VAL A 230 16.05 -18.56 -6.63
C VAL A 230 17.19 -17.88 -7.37
N TYR A 231 18.23 -18.61 -7.77
CA TYR A 231 19.45 -18.02 -8.33
C TYR A 231 19.34 -17.71 -9.82
N GLY A 232 18.53 -18.47 -10.57
CA GLY A 232 18.36 -18.26 -12.01
C GLY A 232 17.33 -17.19 -12.37
N ASN A 233 16.31 -16.96 -11.55
CA ASN A 233 15.19 -16.07 -11.89
C ASN A 233 14.96 -14.95 -10.86
N ASN A 234 14.90 -15.28 -9.57
CA ASN A 234 14.46 -14.34 -8.55
C ASN A 234 15.58 -13.39 -8.09
N LEU A 235 16.78 -13.90 -7.85
CA LEU A 235 17.91 -13.13 -7.31
C LEU A 235 18.26 -11.90 -8.17
N PRO A 236 18.32 -11.97 -9.52
CA PRO A 236 18.54 -10.78 -10.34
C PRO A 236 17.52 -9.66 -10.07
N LYS A 237 16.24 -10.01 -9.92
CA LYS A 237 15.15 -9.04 -9.64
C LYS A 237 15.30 -8.42 -8.25
N ILE A 238 15.71 -9.22 -7.26
CA ILE A 238 15.95 -8.76 -5.89
C ILE A 238 17.14 -7.79 -5.85
N LEU A 239 18.23 -8.13 -6.55
CA LEU A 239 19.42 -7.28 -6.62
C LEU A 239 19.14 -5.95 -7.32
N GLU A 240 18.35 -5.96 -8.40
CA GLU A 240 17.92 -4.75 -9.09
C GLU A 240 17.10 -3.82 -8.17
N ARG A 241 16.21 -4.40 -7.35
CA ARG A 241 15.43 -3.66 -6.35
C ARG A 241 16.28 -3.13 -5.19
N GLY A 242 17.31 -3.86 -4.81
CA GLY A 242 18.14 -3.55 -3.65
C GLY A 242 17.43 -3.77 -2.31
N LYS A 243 18.21 -3.61 -1.22
CA LYS A 243 17.76 -3.74 0.18
C LYS A 243 17.86 -2.38 0.90
N GLU A 244 16.71 -1.87 1.32
CA GLU A 244 16.52 -0.65 2.13
C GLU A 244 16.63 -0.99 3.63
N PHE A 245 17.86 -1.08 4.15
CA PHE A 245 18.12 -1.48 5.55
C PHE A 245 17.42 -0.60 6.60
N GLU A 246 17.19 0.68 6.30
CA GLU A 246 16.51 1.62 7.20
C GLU A 246 15.06 1.19 7.54
N ARG A 247 14.43 0.39 6.68
CA ARG A 247 13.07 -0.11 6.90
C ARG A 247 13.00 -1.38 7.74
N GLU A 248 14.12 -2.05 7.99
CA GLU A 248 14.16 -3.32 8.73
C GLU A 248 14.17 -3.11 10.26
N TYR A 249 14.61 -1.94 10.74
CA TYR A 249 14.94 -1.68 12.16
C TYR A 249 14.19 -0.51 12.82
N GLN A 250 13.09 -0.04 12.22
CA GLN A 250 12.22 0.99 12.83
C GLN A 250 11.07 0.38 13.64
#